data_AF-A0A0R2IMW8-F1
#
_entry.id   AF-A0A0R2IMW8-F1
#
_cell.length_a   1.000
_cell.length_b   1.000
_cell.length_c   1.000
_cell.angle_alpha   90.00
_cell.angle_beta   90.00
_cell.angle_gamma   90.00
#
_symmetry.space_group_name_H-M   'P 1'
#
loop_
_entity.id
_entity.type
_entity.pdbx_description
1 polymer ?
#
loop_
_entity_poly.entity_id
_entity_poly.type
_entity_poly.pdbx_seq_one_letter_code
_entity_poly.pdbx_strand_id
1 'polypeptide(L)'
;MQQKQYAFVSDYIRLWVLYNFGGTYLDLDVNIIQPINRDFFENDNFVVGFEKNDIIGSAVISAVKGSQVVKEMLDYMDSLVKINPETIGKIANVTWMSQIIHNHGILLDGKEHVNSYGIHVLGLEAYGFPNACSTVVHIMSASWVSRRPLSQKIGSILRKQVTSKKRAVLYHRVRSLIWKRQGE
;
A
#
# COMPACT_ATOMS: atom_id res chain seq x y z
N MET A 1 5.87 -16.10 25.06
CA MET A 1 4.63 -15.47 24.57
C MET A 1 4.48 -15.82 23.10
N GLN A 2 3.42 -16.54 22.74
CA GLN A 2 3.07 -16.82 21.35
C GLN A 2 2.81 -15.47 20.66
N GLN A 3 3.59 -15.11 19.64
CA GLN A 3 3.35 -13.87 18.89
C GLN A 3 2.00 -14.01 18.18
N LYS A 4 1.02 -13.25 18.64
CA LYS A 4 -0.29 -13.16 18.00
C LYS A 4 -0.08 -12.54 16.61
N GLN A 5 -0.41 -13.29 15.56
CA GLN A 5 -0.15 -12.93 14.16
C GLN A 5 -1.19 -11.92 13.63
N TYR A 6 -1.43 -10.84 14.38
CA TYR A 6 -2.49 -9.88 14.08
C TYR A 6 -2.33 -9.18 12.72
N ALA A 7 -1.08 -8.95 12.28
CA ALA A 7 -0.81 -8.38 10.96
C ALA A 7 -1.32 -9.30 9.84
N PHE A 8 -0.95 -10.59 9.90
CA PHE A 8 -1.42 -11.58 8.94
C PHE A 8 -2.94 -11.71 8.92
N VAL A 9 -3.59 -11.74 10.09
CA VAL A 9 -5.06 -11.80 10.18
C VAL A 9 -5.71 -10.57 9.54
N SER A 10 -5.16 -9.38 9.78
CA SER A 10 -5.64 -8.15 9.16
C SER A 10 -5.45 -8.14 7.63
N ASP A 11 -4.32 -8.66 7.15
CA ASP A 11 -4.04 -8.82 5.72
C ASP A 11 -4.99 -9.81 5.05
N TYR A 12 -5.35 -10.89 5.74
CA TYR A 12 -6.30 -11.86 5.21
C TYR A 12 -7.71 -11.27 5.16
N ILE A 13 -8.18 -10.68 6.27
CA ILE A 13 -9.53 -10.15 6.38
C ILE A 13 -9.76 -9.02 5.37
N ARG A 14 -8.80 -8.11 5.15
CA ARG A 14 -8.97 -7.02 4.17
C ARG A 14 -9.22 -7.56 2.76
N LEU A 15 -8.45 -8.57 2.35
CA LEU A 15 -8.59 -9.18 1.03
C LEU A 15 -9.87 -10.00 0.93
N TRP A 16 -10.23 -10.72 2.00
CA TRP A 16 -11.47 -11.47 2.06
C TRP A 16 -12.69 -10.55 1.91
N VAL A 17 -12.71 -9.41 2.60
CA VAL A 17 -13.78 -8.41 2.47
C VAL A 17 -13.82 -7.85 1.05
N LEU A 18 -12.68 -7.45 0.48
CA LEU A 18 -12.61 -6.96 -0.90
C LEU A 18 -13.10 -7.99 -1.92
N TYR A 19 -12.75 -9.26 -1.75
CA TYR A 19 -13.21 -10.31 -2.66
C TYR A 19 -14.73 -10.51 -2.58
N ASN A 20 -15.29 -10.53 -1.37
CA ASN A 20 -16.72 -10.85 -1.17
C ASN A 20 -17.65 -9.66 -1.42
N PHE A 21 -17.18 -8.44 -1.19
CA PHE A 21 -18.02 -7.24 -1.21
C PHE A 21 -17.54 -6.17 -2.21
N GLY A 22 -16.28 -6.23 -2.66
CA GLY A 22 -15.65 -5.17 -3.42
C GLY A 22 -15.43 -3.89 -2.60
N GLY A 23 -15.17 -2.79 -3.29
CA GLY A 23 -14.98 -1.47 -2.69
C GLY A 23 -13.52 -1.14 -2.43
N THR A 24 -13.27 -0.23 -1.50
CA THR A 24 -11.92 0.27 -1.20
C THR A 24 -11.59 0.07 0.27
N TYR A 25 -10.48 -0.61 0.52
CA TYR A 25 -9.86 -0.76 1.82
C TYR A 25 -8.82 0.34 2.06
N LEU A 26 -8.73 0.83 3.29
CA LEU A 26 -7.68 1.75 3.74
C LEU A 26 -7.13 1.32 5.11
N ASP A 27 -5.81 1.36 5.27
CA ASP A 27 -5.16 1.28 6.59
C ASP A 27 -5.55 2.48 7.45
N LEU A 28 -5.52 2.31 8.77
CA LEU A 28 -5.88 3.36 9.73
C LEU A 28 -4.91 4.55 9.76
N ASP A 29 -3.72 4.41 9.16
CA ASP A 29 -2.70 5.45 9.09
C ASP A 29 -2.51 5.96 7.65
N VAL A 30 -3.62 6.13 6.95
CA VAL A 30 -3.71 6.77 5.64
C VAL A 30 -4.36 8.15 5.75
N ASN A 31 -3.73 9.14 5.12
CA ASN A 31 -4.36 10.44 4.84
C ASN A 31 -4.81 10.49 3.39
N ILE A 32 -6.10 10.78 3.18
CA ILE A 32 -6.67 11.05 1.85
C ILE A 32 -6.48 12.54 1.55
N ILE A 33 -5.70 12.85 0.51
CA ILE A 33 -5.37 14.22 0.11
C ILE A 33 -6.28 14.74 -0.99
N GLN A 34 -6.73 13.83 -1.86
CA GLN A 34 -7.70 14.08 -2.92
C GLN A 34 -8.85 13.07 -2.78
N PRO A 35 -10.09 13.45 -3.07
CA PRO A 35 -11.22 12.53 -2.99
C PRO A 35 -10.96 11.27 -3.82
N ILE A 36 -11.08 10.11 -3.18
CA ILE A 36 -11.17 8.83 -3.86
C ILE A 36 -12.65 8.66 -4.21
N ASN A 37 -13.08 9.28 -5.31
CA ASN A 37 -14.45 9.13 -5.79
C ASN A 37 -14.59 7.82 -6.58
N ARG A 38 -15.85 7.38 -6.76
CA ARG A 38 -16.21 6.18 -7.51
C ARG A 38 -15.58 6.19 -8.92
N ASP A 39 -15.60 7.35 -9.57
CA ASP A 39 -15.04 7.60 -10.90
C ASP A 39 -13.53 7.34 -10.98
N PHE A 40 -12.80 7.46 -9.86
CA PHE A 40 -11.34 7.30 -9.83
C PHE A 40 -10.91 5.86 -10.12
N PHE A 41 -11.78 4.86 -9.89
CA PHE A 41 -11.51 3.43 -10.09
C PHE A 41 -12.57 2.72 -10.94
N GLU A 42 -13.50 3.47 -11.53
CA GLU A 42 -14.78 2.91 -12.01
C GLU A 42 -14.64 1.90 -13.17
N ASN A 43 -13.51 1.95 -13.88
CA ASN A 43 -13.21 1.06 -14.99
C ASN A 43 -12.18 -0.03 -14.64
N ASP A 44 -11.66 -0.04 -13.41
CA ASP A 44 -10.58 -0.93 -13.01
C ASP A 44 -11.12 -2.08 -12.14
N ASN A 45 -10.68 -3.30 -12.44
CA ASN A 45 -11.03 -4.50 -11.67
C ASN A 45 -10.29 -4.55 -10.33
N PHE A 46 -9.10 -3.96 -10.27
CA PHE A 46 -8.27 -3.91 -9.08
C PHE A 46 -7.33 -2.72 -9.15
N VAL A 47 -7.23 -1.97 -8.05
CA VAL A 47 -6.37 -0.81 -7.94
C VAL A 47 -5.52 -0.85 -6.68
N VAL A 48 -4.24 -0.59 -6.84
CA VAL A 48 -3.24 -0.51 -5.76
C VAL A 48 -2.22 0.57 -6.12
N GLY A 49 -1.22 0.85 -5.27
CA GLY A 49 -0.17 1.81 -5.61
C GLY A 49 1.21 1.36 -5.17
N PHE A 50 2.22 1.98 -5.79
CA PHE A 50 3.62 1.79 -5.40
C PHE A 50 3.92 2.47 -4.06
N GLU A 51 4.42 1.68 -3.11
CA GLU A 51 4.99 2.19 -1.86
C GLU A 51 6.46 2.63 -2.03
N LYS A 52 7.19 1.93 -2.91
CA LYS A 52 8.54 2.25 -3.43
C LYS A 52 8.61 1.83 -4.90
N ASN A 53 9.68 2.18 -5.60
CA ASN A 53 9.83 1.89 -7.04
C ASN A 53 9.52 0.43 -7.39
N ASP A 54 10.01 -0.51 -6.60
CA ASP A 54 9.91 -1.94 -6.83
C ASP A 54 8.90 -2.66 -5.92
N ILE A 55 8.12 -1.90 -5.12
CA ILE A 55 7.26 -2.46 -4.08
C ILE A 55 5.85 -1.89 -4.17
N ILE A 56 4.87 -2.79 -4.32
CA ILE A 56 3.45 -2.52 -4.21
C ILE A 56 3.05 -2.40 -2.73
N GLY A 57 2.34 -1.33 -2.37
CA GLY A 57 1.79 -1.14 -1.04
C GLY A 57 0.46 -1.87 -0.81
N SER A 58 0.06 -2.01 0.44
CA SER A 58 -1.22 -2.63 0.83
C SER A 58 -2.15 -1.72 1.64
N ALA A 59 -1.72 -0.48 1.85
CA ALA A 59 -2.41 0.50 2.70
C ALA A 59 -3.66 1.06 2.05
N VAL A 60 -3.75 1.09 0.72
CA VAL A 60 -5.00 1.33 -0.01
C VAL A 60 -5.13 0.33 -1.14
N ILE A 61 -6.23 -0.41 -1.16
CA ILE A 61 -6.55 -1.40 -2.18
C ILE A 61 -8.01 -1.21 -2.56
N SER A 62 -8.30 -1.06 -3.85
CA SER A 62 -9.65 -1.08 -4.39
C SER A 62 -9.83 -2.30 -5.27
N ALA A 63 -11.00 -2.93 -5.22
CA ALA A 63 -11.29 -4.08 -6.07
C ALA A 63 -12.79 -4.20 -6.32
N VAL A 64 -13.14 -4.73 -7.49
CA VAL A 64 -14.50 -5.19 -7.74
C VAL A 64 -14.75 -6.49 -6.96
N LYS A 65 -16.02 -6.72 -6.58
CA LYS A 65 -16.44 -7.99 -5.99
C LYS A 65 -16.05 -9.14 -6.93
N GLY A 66 -15.44 -10.18 -6.38
CA GLY A 66 -15.00 -11.35 -7.13
C GLY A 66 -13.73 -11.14 -7.95
N SER A 67 -12.97 -10.06 -7.72
CA SER A 67 -11.72 -9.78 -8.44
C SER A 67 -10.74 -10.97 -8.40
N GLN A 68 -10.30 -11.42 -9.58
CA GLN A 68 -9.49 -12.62 -9.73
C GLN A 68 -8.08 -12.47 -9.12
N VAL A 69 -7.50 -11.27 -9.19
CA VAL A 69 -6.20 -11.01 -8.56
C VAL A 69 -6.29 -11.03 -7.03
N VAL A 70 -7.41 -10.56 -6.45
CA VAL A 70 -7.66 -10.68 -5.01
C VAL A 70 -7.85 -12.15 -4.62
N LYS A 71 -8.53 -12.93 -5.47
CA LYS A 71 -8.67 -14.38 -5.26
C LYS A 71 -7.31 -15.08 -5.24
N GLU A 72 -6.43 -14.76 -6.19
CA GLU A 72 -5.07 -15.30 -6.24
C GLU A 72 -4.27 -14.94 -4.99
N MET A 73 -4.38 -13.71 -4.48
CA MET A 73 -3.75 -13.30 -3.22
C MET A 73 -4.28 -14.12 -2.03
N LEU A 74 -5.59 -14.34 -1.94
CA LEU A 74 -6.20 -15.17 -0.89
C LEU A 74 -5.75 -16.62 -0.99
N ASP A 75 -5.75 -17.20 -2.19
CA ASP A 75 -5.32 -18.58 -2.43
C ASP A 75 -3.83 -18.76 -2.08
N TYR A 76 -3.00 -17.76 -2.37
CA TYR A 76 -1.60 -17.74 -1.94
C TYR A 76 -1.48 -17.72 -0.41
N MET A 77 -2.24 -16.86 0.28
CA MET A 77 -2.25 -16.83 1.75
C MET A 77 -2.72 -18.16 2.36
N ASP A 78 -3.76 -18.79 1.80
CA ASP A 78 -4.24 -20.11 2.21
C ASP A 78 -3.14 -21.19 2.01
N SER A 79 -2.36 -21.09 0.92
CA SER A 79 -1.23 -22.00 0.69
C SER A 79 -0.12 -21.81 1.72
N LEU A 80 0.18 -20.57 2.13
CA LEU A 80 1.16 -20.28 3.17
C LEU A 80 0.75 -20.88 4.53
N VAL A 81 -0.55 -20.88 4.86
CA VAL A 81 -1.07 -21.52 6.10
C VAL A 81 -0.77 -23.01 6.09
N LYS A 82 -0.96 -23.66 4.94
CA LYS A 82 -0.77 -25.12 4.79
C LYS A 82 0.70 -25.51 4.84
N ILE A 83 1.56 -24.74 4.19
CA ILE A 83 2.98 -25.08 4.02
C ILE A 83 3.80 -24.65 5.24
N ASN A 84 3.53 -23.46 5.78
CA ASN A 84 4.40 -22.79 6.75
C ASN A 84 3.61 -22.15 7.92
N PRO A 85 2.78 -22.91 8.66
CA PRO A 85 1.91 -22.36 9.71
C PRO A 85 2.68 -21.62 10.82
N GLU A 86 3.91 -22.04 11.12
CA GLU A 86 4.75 -21.43 12.17
C GLU A 86 5.36 -20.08 11.77
N THR A 87 5.45 -19.77 10.48
CA THR A 87 6.18 -18.59 9.97
C THR A 87 5.33 -17.65 9.14
N ILE A 88 4.05 -17.95 8.94
CA ILE A 88 3.16 -17.19 8.06
C ILE A 88 3.07 -15.68 8.39
N GLY A 89 3.14 -15.30 9.66
CA GLY A 89 3.19 -13.90 10.10
C GLY A 89 4.55 -13.20 9.95
N LYS A 90 5.56 -13.85 9.38
CA LYS A 90 6.93 -13.32 9.22
C LYS A 90 7.21 -12.83 7.80
N ILE A 91 6.38 -13.20 6.83
CA ILE A 91 6.52 -12.76 5.44
C ILE A 91 5.71 -11.48 5.27
N ALA A 92 6.36 -10.41 4.79
CA ALA A 92 5.67 -9.16 4.51
C ALA A 92 4.73 -9.34 3.31
N ASN A 93 3.50 -8.86 3.43
CA ASN A 93 2.49 -8.95 2.38
C ASN A 93 2.93 -8.29 1.07
N VAL A 94 3.57 -7.12 1.16
CA VAL A 94 4.09 -6.36 0.03
C VAL A 94 5.05 -7.17 -0.86
N THR A 95 5.77 -8.15 -0.30
CA THR A 95 6.70 -8.99 -1.07
C THR A 95 5.96 -9.87 -2.09
N TRP A 96 5.00 -10.66 -1.63
CA TRP A 96 4.26 -11.55 -2.53
C TRP A 96 3.19 -10.82 -3.33
N MET A 97 2.61 -9.72 -2.81
CA MET A 97 1.71 -8.87 -3.59
C MET A 97 2.44 -8.30 -4.80
N SER A 98 3.66 -7.77 -4.61
CA SER A 98 4.45 -7.24 -5.73
C SER A 98 4.77 -8.31 -6.76
N GLN A 99 5.09 -9.53 -6.32
CA GLN A 99 5.36 -10.65 -7.22
C GLN A 99 4.11 -11.06 -8.02
N ILE A 100 2.94 -11.15 -7.39
CA ILE A 100 1.68 -11.46 -8.08
C ILE A 100 1.39 -10.38 -9.13
N ILE A 101 1.46 -9.10 -8.77
CA ILE A 101 1.22 -7.98 -9.70
C ILE A 101 2.21 -8.00 -10.86
N HIS A 102 3.48 -8.30 -10.61
CA HIS A 102 4.48 -8.48 -11.66
C HIS A 102 4.13 -9.63 -12.61
N ASN A 103 3.66 -10.76 -12.08
CA ASN A 103 3.24 -11.91 -12.90
C ASN A 103 2.04 -11.59 -13.81
N HIS A 104 1.24 -10.57 -13.48
CA HIS A 104 0.19 -10.01 -14.33
C HIS A 104 0.71 -9.02 -15.39
N GLY A 105 2.02 -8.95 -15.61
CA GLY A 105 2.65 -8.17 -16.67
C GLY A 105 2.89 -6.70 -16.33
N ILE A 106 2.82 -6.31 -15.05
CA ILE A 106 3.14 -4.96 -14.60
C ILE A 106 4.62 -4.86 -14.25
N LEU A 107 5.32 -3.86 -14.82
CA LEU A 107 6.70 -3.57 -14.44
C LEU A 107 6.74 -2.86 -13.08
N LEU A 108 7.61 -3.32 -12.19
CA LEU A 108 7.80 -2.72 -10.87
C LEU A 108 8.84 -1.59 -10.94
N ASP A 109 8.46 -0.45 -11.54
CA ASP A 109 9.35 0.70 -11.79
C ASP A 109 8.89 2.01 -11.12
N GLY A 110 7.85 1.96 -10.29
CA GLY A 110 7.30 3.10 -9.56
C GLY A 110 6.42 4.04 -10.41
N LYS A 111 6.24 3.76 -11.70
CA LYS A 111 5.36 4.52 -12.59
C LYS A 111 3.95 3.96 -12.58
N GLU A 112 3.01 4.73 -13.09
CA GLU A 112 1.62 4.28 -13.22
C GLU A 112 1.50 3.26 -14.35
N HIS A 113 0.75 2.19 -14.10
CA HIS A 113 0.48 1.14 -15.09
C HIS A 113 -0.97 0.69 -15.03
N VAL A 114 -1.54 0.36 -16.20
CA VAL A 114 -2.83 -0.33 -16.32
C VAL A 114 -2.68 -1.43 -17.36
N ASN A 115 -3.01 -2.68 -17.02
CA ASN A 115 -3.00 -3.78 -17.99
C ASN A 115 -4.40 -4.03 -18.60
N SER A 116 -4.46 -4.88 -19.62
CA SER A 116 -5.71 -5.26 -20.30
C SER A 116 -6.73 -5.98 -19.41
N TYR A 117 -6.33 -6.43 -18.22
CA TYR A 117 -7.20 -7.08 -17.25
C TYR A 117 -7.79 -6.11 -16.22
N GLY A 118 -7.53 -4.80 -16.36
CA GLY A 118 -8.02 -3.77 -15.43
C GLY A 118 -7.30 -3.81 -14.08
N ILE A 119 -6.04 -4.27 -14.04
CA ILE A 119 -5.15 -4.08 -12.88
C ILE A 119 -4.47 -2.74 -13.07
N HIS A 120 -4.83 -1.78 -12.23
CA HIS A 120 -4.28 -0.44 -12.21
C HIS A 120 -3.34 -0.29 -11.00
N VAL A 121 -2.09 0.05 -11.26
CA VAL A 121 -1.11 0.38 -10.23
C VAL A 121 -0.78 1.87 -10.31
N LEU A 122 -1.19 2.60 -9.28
CA LEU A 122 -0.91 4.02 -9.12
C LEU A 122 0.60 4.23 -8.93
N GLY A 123 1.14 5.21 -9.66
CA GLY A 123 2.54 5.61 -9.54
C GLY A 123 2.91 6.10 -8.13
N LEU A 124 4.21 6.08 -7.84
CA LEU A 124 4.77 6.42 -6.55
C LEU A 124 4.38 7.83 -6.07
N GLU A 125 4.24 8.77 -7.00
CA GLU A 125 3.86 10.15 -6.72
C GLU A 125 2.40 10.27 -6.24
N ALA A 126 1.51 9.37 -6.66
CA ALA A 126 0.09 9.38 -6.29
C ALA A 126 -0.17 8.68 -4.95
N TYR A 127 0.65 7.69 -4.57
CA TYR A 127 0.42 6.80 -3.42
C TYR A 127 1.50 6.86 -2.32
N GLY A 128 2.78 6.72 -2.67
CA GLY A 128 3.87 6.46 -1.69
C GLY A 128 4.57 7.71 -1.16
N PHE A 129 4.66 8.75 -1.99
CA PHE A 129 5.41 9.98 -1.67
C PHE A 129 4.48 11.19 -1.56
N PRO A 130 4.48 11.90 -0.41
CA PRO A 130 3.71 13.14 -0.28
C PRO A 130 4.30 14.25 -1.16
N ASN A 131 3.51 14.72 -2.12
CA ASN A 131 3.81 15.77 -3.10
C ASN A 131 2.50 16.43 -3.59
N ALA A 132 2.58 17.25 -4.64
CA ALA A 132 1.41 17.93 -5.21
C ALA A 132 0.40 16.99 -5.89
N CYS A 133 0.86 15.86 -6.40
CA CYS A 133 0.10 14.86 -7.13
C CYS A 133 -0.49 13.77 -6.22
N SER A 134 -0.09 13.72 -4.94
CA SER A 134 -0.58 12.69 -4.02
C SER A 134 -2.09 12.70 -3.91
N THR A 135 -2.68 11.53 -4.12
CA THR A 135 -4.07 11.22 -3.82
C THR A 135 -4.16 10.67 -2.41
N VAL A 136 -3.19 9.82 -2.05
CA VAL A 136 -3.10 9.11 -0.79
C VAL A 136 -1.71 9.34 -0.18
N VAL A 137 -1.64 9.45 1.14
CA VAL A 137 -0.39 9.44 1.89
C VAL A 137 -0.44 8.37 2.96
N HIS A 138 0.35 7.31 2.77
CA HIS A 138 0.61 6.34 3.83
C HIS A 138 1.57 6.95 4.87
N ILE A 139 1.14 7.01 6.13
CA ILE A 139 1.91 7.60 7.23
C ILE A 139 3.07 6.68 7.65
N MET A 140 2.92 5.36 7.46
CA MET A 140 3.91 4.33 7.81
C MET A 140 4.31 4.41 9.29
N SER A 141 3.29 4.49 10.16
CA SER A 141 3.50 4.76 11.57
C SER A 141 4.28 3.64 12.27
N ALA A 142 4.12 2.39 11.83
CA ALA A 142 4.74 1.20 12.43
C ALA A 142 4.60 1.21 13.96
N SER A 143 3.44 1.64 14.47
CA SER A 143 3.21 1.92 15.90
C SER A 143 3.37 0.67 16.78
N TRP A 144 3.22 -0.51 16.20
CA TRP A 144 3.40 -1.82 16.84
C TRP A 144 4.86 -2.26 16.95
N VAL A 145 5.82 -1.54 16.35
CA VAL A 145 7.25 -1.86 16.43
C VAL A 145 7.88 -1.21 17.66
N SER A 146 8.48 -2.02 18.52
CA SER A 146 9.04 -1.60 19.82
C SER A 146 10.23 -0.65 19.71
N ARG A 147 11.11 -0.84 18.72
CA ARG A 147 12.27 0.02 18.46
C ARG A 147 12.21 0.57 17.04
N ARG A 148 12.16 1.90 16.93
CA ARG A 148 12.12 2.64 15.67
C ARG A 148 13.20 3.72 15.64
N PRO A 149 13.90 3.93 14.51
CA PRO A 149 14.84 5.04 14.34
C PRO A 149 14.19 6.39 14.62
N LEU A 150 14.97 7.35 15.15
CA LEU A 150 14.46 8.70 15.42
C LEU A 150 13.95 9.40 14.15
N SER A 151 14.64 9.20 13.02
CA SER A 151 14.22 9.68 11.70
C SER A 151 12.83 9.19 11.31
N GLN A 152 12.50 7.92 11.58
CA GLN A 152 11.18 7.35 11.32
C GLN A 152 10.13 7.95 12.26
N LYS A 153 10.44 8.13 13.54
CA LYS A 153 9.53 8.77 14.51
C LYS A 153 9.16 10.19 14.06
N ILE A 154 10.18 11.02 13.76
CA ILE A 154 9.99 12.38 13.27
C ILE A 154 9.22 12.37 11.94
N GLY A 155 9.61 11.50 11.00
CA GLY A 155 8.94 11.34 9.72
C GLY A 155 7.44 11.04 9.85
N SER A 156 7.07 10.14 10.77
CA SER A 156 5.66 9.80 11.04
C SER A 156 4.86 10.98 11.61
N ILE A 157 5.45 11.80 12.48
CA ILE A 157 4.81 13.01 13.02
C ILE A 157 4.57 14.02 11.90
N LEU A 158 5.57 14.23 11.04
CA LEU A 158 5.44 15.16 9.91
C LEU A 158 4.40 14.67 8.89
N ARG A 159 4.40 13.38 8.55
CA ARG A 159 3.43 12.78 7.62
C ARG A 159 1.99 12.86 8.15
N LYS A 160 1.77 12.67 9.46
CA LYS A 160 0.44 12.84 10.08
C LYS A 160 -0.17 14.22 9.81
N GLN A 161 0.65 15.25 9.69
CA GLN A 161 0.19 16.61 9.41
C GLN A 161 -0.18 16.82 7.94
N VAL A 162 0.23 15.94 7.03
CA VAL A 162 -0.08 16.03 5.60
C VAL A 162 -1.53 15.59 5.36
N THR A 163 -2.46 16.53 5.55
CA THR A 163 -3.91 16.30 5.42
C THR A 163 -4.54 17.09 4.27
N SER A 164 -3.72 17.80 3.48
CA SER A 164 -4.19 18.57 2.33
C SER A 164 -3.07 18.74 1.30
N LYS A 165 -3.45 19.05 0.06
CA LYS A 165 -2.52 19.26 -1.06
C LYS A 165 -1.46 20.33 -0.74
N LYS A 166 -1.86 21.44 -0.11
CA LYS A 166 -0.93 22.51 0.32
C LYS A 166 0.13 21.98 1.30
N ARG A 167 -0.28 21.14 2.26
CA ARG A 167 0.63 20.55 3.24
C ARG A 167 1.53 19.48 2.62
N ALA A 168 1.05 18.73 1.64
CA ALA A 168 1.86 17.76 0.90
C ALA A 168 2.97 18.46 0.10
N VAL A 169 2.66 19.56 -0.57
CA VAL A 169 3.66 20.41 -1.26
C VAL A 169 4.69 20.97 -0.28
N LEU A 170 4.24 21.48 0.88
CA LEU A 170 5.16 22.00 1.90
C LEU A 170 6.08 20.90 2.44
N TYR A 171 5.52 19.73 2.75
CA TYR A 171 6.28 18.57 3.20
C TYR A 171 7.36 18.17 2.18
N HIS A 172 6.99 18.08 0.90
CA HIS A 172 7.93 17.75 -0.17
C HIS A 172 9.09 18.74 -0.25
N ARG A 173 8.81 20.06 -0.18
CA ARG A 173 9.84 21.10 -0.19
C ARG A 173 10.77 21.03 1.02
N VAL A 174 10.22 20.87 2.22
CA VAL A 174 11.02 20.76 3.45
C VAL A 174 11.88 19.51 3.42
N ARG A 175 11.30 18.37 3.01
CA ARG A 175 12.02 17.12 2.89
C ARG A 175 13.13 17.20 1.84
N SER A 176 12.89 17.79 0.67
CA SER A 176 13.93 17.91 -0.37
C SER A 176 15.08 18.83 0.04
N LEU A 177 14.86 19.79 0.95
CA LEU A 177 15.93 20.62 1.52
C LEU A 177 16.75 19.87 2.58
N ILE A 178 16.10 19.10 3.45
CA ILE A 178 16.75 18.39 4.57
C ILE A 178 17.43 17.11 4.10
N TRP A 179 16.81 16.36 3.19
CA TRP A 179 17.24 15.02 2.78
C TRP A 179 17.95 14.95 1.41
N LYS A 180 18.30 16.09 0.80
CA LYS A 180 19.12 16.16 -0.43
C LYS A 180 20.56 15.60 -0.30
N ARG A 181 20.91 14.95 0.82
CA ARG A 181 22.26 14.44 1.12
C ARG A 181 22.37 12.93 1.32
N GLN A 182 21.33 12.15 1.03
CA GLN A 182 21.46 10.69 0.98
C GLN A 182 20.93 10.23 -0.37
N GLY A 183 21.84 10.28 -1.37
CA GLY A 183 21.58 9.82 -2.72
C GLY A 183 21.66 8.30 -2.85
N GLU A 184 21.07 7.84 -3.95
CA GLU A 184 21.30 6.57 -4.64
C GLU A 184 20.93 5.28 -3.89
#